data_AF-A0A484HIT1-F1
#
_entry.id   AF-A0A484HIT1-F1
#
_cell.length_a   1.000
_cell.length_b   1.000
_cell.length_c   1.000
_cell.angle_alpha   90.00
_cell.angle_beta   90.00
_cell.angle_gamma   90.00
#
_symmetry.space_group_name_H-M   'P 1'
#
loop_
_entity.id
_entity.type
_entity.pdbx_description
1 polymer ?
#
loop_
_entity_poly.entity_id
_entity_poly.type
_entity_poly.pdbx_seq_one_letter_code
_entity_poly.pdbx_strand_id
1 'polypeptide(L)'
;MINMNEERYCPRVEMEGGAGAMRPFFFILRKGFGVRAQNGTSVTDFLRRDMGISEEILEQRIQTLFLNGKALDDPALSLLYDGASLALSSAMPGVAGATLRKGGAYAPMRAAISLDGPGDGDGESGHAPKDGRVRVKLFNMMARELGPFFWKKGIFISGPDLADALGGAEADRMEFFLDGEEITVRDLIEKIKNEPRALFRARISG
;
A
#
# COMPACT_ATOMS: atom_id res chain seq x y z
N MET A 1 10.69 -16.17 -6.20
CA MET A 1 9.48 -16.94 -6.57
C MET A 1 8.78 -17.40 -5.31
N ILE A 2 7.67 -16.76 -4.94
CA ILE A 2 6.85 -17.16 -3.80
C ILE A 2 5.51 -17.64 -4.36
N ASN A 3 5.15 -18.87 -4.02
CA ASN A 3 4.12 -19.67 -4.67
C ASN A 3 2.71 -19.28 -4.19
N MET A 4 1.71 -19.26 -5.08
CA MET A 4 0.29 -18.94 -4.79
C MET A 4 -0.39 -19.85 -3.75
N ASN A 5 0.29 -20.89 -3.27
CA ASN A 5 -0.22 -21.87 -2.28
C ASN A 5 -0.21 -21.36 -0.83
N GLU A 6 0.47 -20.25 -0.53
CA GLU A 6 0.54 -19.70 0.83
C GLU A 6 -0.65 -18.81 1.21
N GLU A 7 -1.56 -18.48 0.30
CA GLU A 7 -2.78 -17.73 0.66
C GLU A 7 -3.77 -18.56 1.49
N ARG A 8 -3.68 -19.90 1.44
CA ARG A 8 -4.48 -20.79 2.30
C ARG A 8 -4.05 -20.78 3.77
N TYR A 9 -2.85 -20.29 4.07
CA TYR A 9 -2.28 -20.25 5.42
C TYR A 9 -2.04 -18.81 5.91
N CYS A 10 -2.58 -17.81 5.21
CA CYS A 10 -2.44 -16.42 5.63
C CYS A 10 -3.54 -16.08 6.64
N PRO A 11 -3.20 -15.74 7.90
CA PRO A 11 -4.19 -15.37 8.91
C PRO A 11 -4.96 -14.13 8.47
N ARG A 12 -6.27 -14.15 8.67
CA ARG A 12 -7.17 -13.04 8.36
C ARG A 12 -7.49 -12.32 9.64
N VAL A 13 -6.99 -11.10 9.76
CA VAL A 13 -7.28 -10.22 10.89
C VAL A 13 -8.33 -9.23 10.43
N GLU A 14 -9.51 -9.29 11.01
CA GLU A 14 -10.56 -8.31 10.80
C GLU A 14 -10.72 -7.46 12.05
N MET A 15 -11.00 -6.18 11.86
CA MET A 15 -11.15 -5.22 12.95
C MET A 15 -12.38 -4.35 12.71
N GLU A 16 -13.16 -4.14 13.76
CA GLU A 16 -14.31 -3.24 13.76
C GLU A 16 -14.15 -2.15 14.83
N GLY A 17 -14.38 -0.88 14.46
CA GLY A 17 -14.23 0.24 15.39
C GLY A 17 -14.42 1.63 14.74
N GLY A 18 -14.45 2.67 15.56
CA GLY A 18 -14.67 4.05 15.10
C GLY A 18 -13.47 4.67 14.37
N ALA A 19 -13.72 5.67 13.52
CA ALA A 19 -12.68 6.29 12.66
C ALA A 19 -11.47 6.86 13.42
N GLY A 20 -11.66 7.36 14.64
CA GLY A 20 -10.58 7.88 15.48
C GLY A 20 -9.57 6.81 15.92
N ALA A 21 -9.98 5.54 15.91
CA ALA A 21 -9.19 4.40 16.34
C ALA A 21 -8.16 4.00 15.25
N MET A 22 -8.30 4.46 14.00
CA MET A 22 -7.39 4.12 12.89
C MET A 22 -6.01 4.77 12.96
N ARG A 23 -5.78 5.68 13.91
CA ARG A 23 -4.55 6.48 13.97
C ARG A 23 -3.25 5.65 14.01
N PRO A 24 -3.15 4.58 14.83
CA PRO A 24 -1.94 3.75 14.89
C PRO A 24 -1.62 3.09 13.53
N PHE A 25 -2.64 2.77 12.74
CA PHE A 25 -2.49 2.11 11.45
C PHE A 25 -2.00 3.04 10.33
N PHE A 26 -2.01 4.37 10.50
CA PHE A 26 -1.42 5.27 9.50
C PHE A 26 0.10 5.05 9.36
N PHE A 27 0.77 4.59 10.42
CA PHE A 27 2.20 4.25 10.34
C PHE A 27 2.44 3.10 9.34
N ILE A 28 1.56 2.07 9.35
CA ILE A 28 1.61 0.94 8.41
C ILE A 28 1.53 1.43 6.97
N LEU A 29 0.59 2.35 6.68
CA LEU A 29 0.42 2.89 5.33
C LEU A 29 1.69 3.60 4.82
N ARG A 30 2.45 4.24 5.73
CA ARG A 30 3.73 4.88 5.40
C ARG A 30 4.88 3.88 5.24
N LYS A 31 4.95 2.88 6.12
CA LYS A 31 5.98 1.82 6.08
C LYS A 31 5.85 0.97 4.81
N GLY A 32 4.61 0.74 4.41
CA GLY A 32 4.22 0.09 3.17
C GLY A 32 3.58 -1.26 3.40
N PHE A 33 2.57 -1.55 2.59
CA PHE A 33 1.74 -2.74 2.70
C PHE A 33 1.57 -3.40 1.33
N GLY A 34 1.34 -4.70 1.33
CA GLY A 34 1.09 -5.45 0.11
C GLY A 34 -0.36 -5.35 -0.33
N VAL A 35 -0.58 -5.26 -1.63
CA VAL A 35 -1.89 -5.40 -2.27
C VAL A 35 -1.76 -6.30 -3.49
N ARG A 36 -2.85 -7.00 -3.81
CA ARG A 36 -2.92 -7.79 -5.04
C ARG A 36 -2.90 -6.85 -6.25
N ALA A 37 -2.15 -7.24 -7.27
CA ALA A 37 -2.06 -6.57 -8.55
C ALA A 37 -1.99 -7.62 -9.65
N GLN A 38 -2.45 -7.29 -10.85
CA GLN A 38 -2.19 -8.11 -12.02
C GLN A 38 -0.83 -7.75 -12.62
N ASN A 39 0.01 -8.76 -12.85
CA ASN A 39 1.33 -8.56 -13.45
C ASN A 39 1.20 -8.01 -14.88
N GLY A 40 2.05 -7.05 -15.24
CA GLY A 40 2.03 -6.39 -16.55
C GLY A 40 0.94 -5.32 -16.69
N THR A 41 0.26 -4.93 -15.61
CA THR A 41 -0.72 -3.84 -15.63
C THR A 41 -0.02 -2.50 -15.49
N SER A 42 -0.49 -1.47 -16.20
CA SER A 42 0.03 -0.11 -16.04
C SER A 42 -0.22 0.42 -14.62
N VAL A 43 0.64 1.33 -14.14
CA VAL A 43 0.42 1.98 -12.83
C VAL A 43 -0.93 2.72 -12.83
N THR A 44 -1.31 3.36 -13.93
CA THR A 44 -2.61 4.01 -14.08
C THR A 44 -3.78 3.04 -13.94
N ASP A 45 -3.78 1.92 -14.68
CA ASP A 45 -4.87 0.94 -14.61
C ASP A 45 -4.96 0.29 -13.23
N PHE A 46 -3.83 -0.02 -12.61
CA PHE A 46 -3.80 -0.55 -11.24
C PHE A 46 -4.41 0.43 -10.23
N LEU A 47 -4.03 1.72 -10.28
CA LEU A 47 -4.57 2.72 -9.37
C LEU A 47 -6.09 2.91 -9.58
N ARG A 48 -6.55 2.93 -10.83
CA ARG A 48 -7.98 3.16 -11.15
C ARG A 48 -8.84 1.94 -10.91
N ARG A 49 -8.48 0.79 -11.49
CA ARG A 49 -9.31 -0.42 -11.50
C ARG A 49 -9.18 -1.19 -10.21
N ASP A 50 -7.95 -1.45 -9.78
CA ASP A 50 -7.73 -2.26 -8.60
C ASP A 50 -7.90 -1.42 -7.35
N MET A 51 -7.37 -0.19 -7.32
CA MET A 51 -7.43 0.67 -6.13
C MET A 51 -8.59 1.64 -6.10
N GLY A 52 -9.49 1.60 -7.10
CA GLY A 52 -10.71 2.42 -7.11
C GLY A 52 -10.44 3.93 -7.03
N ILE A 53 -9.22 4.37 -7.38
CA ILE A 53 -8.83 5.77 -7.29
C ILE A 53 -9.44 6.50 -8.48
N SER A 54 -10.19 7.58 -8.20
CA SER A 54 -10.78 8.39 -9.25
C SER A 54 -9.72 9.13 -10.07
N GLU A 55 -10.08 9.49 -11.30
CA GLU A 55 -9.20 10.27 -12.17
C GLU A 55 -8.81 11.60 -11.52
N GLU A 56 -9.75 12.26 -10.85
CA GLU A 56 -9.52 13.51 -10.12
C GLU A 56 -8.41 13.35 -9.06
N ILE A 57 -8.44 12.28 -8.25
CA ILE A 57 -7.41 12.04 -7.24
C ILE A 57 -6.07 11.76 -7.93
N LEU A 58 -6.06 10.91 -8.96
CA LEU A 58 -4.84 10.53 -9.67
C LEU A 58 -4.17 11.73 -10.35
N GLU A 59 -4.94 12.62 -10.96
CA GLU A 59 -4.43 13.78 -11.68
C GLU A 59 -4.10 14.97 -10.77
N GLN A 60 -5.01 15.29 -9.85
CA GLN A 60 -4.97 16.55 -9.11
C GLN A 60 -4.37 16.41 -7.71
N ARG A 61 -4.44 15.23 -7.09
CA ARG A 61 -4.03 15.06 -5.68
C ARG A 61 -2.75 14.24 -5.53
N ILE A 62 -2.57 13.21 -6.34
CA ILE A 62 -1.30 12.46 -6.39
C ILE A 62 -0.30 13.28 -7.23
N GLN A 63 0.58 13.99 -6.54
CA GLN A 63 1.55 14.89 -7.15
C GLN A 63 2.93 14.27 -7.30
N THR A 64 3.22 13.21 -6.56
CA THR A 64 4.52 12.53 -6.63
C THR A 64 4.30 11.02 -6.57
N LEU A 65 4.87 10.31 -7.54
CA LEU A 65 4.90 8.86 -7.60
C LEU A 65 6.35 8.39 -7.64
N PHE A 66 6.64 7.31 -6.94
CA PHE A 66 7.87 6.54 -7.16
C PHE A 66 7.54 5.08 -7.44
N LEU A 67 8.16 4.53 -8.48
CA LEU A 67 8.16 3.11 -8.76
C LEU A 67 9.57 2.55 -8.52
N ASN A 68 9.69 1.58 -7.61
CA ASN A 68 10.96 0.97 -7.20
C ASN A 68 12.03 2.00 -6.78
N GLY A 69 11.58 3.09 -6.14
CA GLY A 69 12.45 4.19 -5.69
C GLY A 69 12.77 5.24 -6.75
N LYS A 70 12.32 5.07 -8.00
CA LYS A 70 12.49 6.05 -9.08
C LYS A 70 11.24 6.91 -9.28
N ALA A 71 11.41 8.22 -9.38
CA ALA A 71 10.35 9.19 -9.61
C ALA A 71 9.69 8.92 -10.97
N LEU A 72 8.37 8.87 -10.97
CA LEU A 72 7.55 8.49 -12.11
C LEU A 72 6.68 9.67 -12.55
N ASP A 73 6.87 10.11 -13.79
CA ASP A 73 6.09 11.19 -14.40
C ASP A 73 4.85 10.69 -15.14
N ASP A 74 5.00 9.61 -15.92
CA ASP A 74 3.91 9.03 -16.71
C ASP A 74 3.54 7.61 -16.20
N PRO A 75 2.54 7.50 -15.32
CA PRO A 75 2.09 6.20 -14.82
C PRO A 75 1.39 5.33 -15.86
N ALA A 76 0.98 5.87 -17.02
CA ALA A 76 0.34 5.06 -18.06
C ALA A 76 1.36 4.21 -18.83
N LEU A 77 2.62 4.64 -18.89
CA LEU A 77 3.70 3.95 -19.60
C LEU A 77 4.48 2.96 -18.74
N SER A 78 4.26 2.94 -17.42
CA SER A 78 5.02 2.09 -16.50
C SER A 78 4.20 0.89 -16.05
N LEU A 79 4.79 -0.30 -16.14
CA LEU A 79 4.15 -1.56 -15.79
C LEU A 79 4.52 -2.00 -14.38
N LEU A 80 3.57 -2.63 -13.69
CA LEU A 80 3.74 -3.24 -12.39
C LEU A 80 3.97 -4.74 -12.53
N TYR A 81 4.92 -5.25 -11.74
CA TYR A 81 5.23 -6.66 -11.62
C TYR A 81 5.26 -7.07 -10.15
N ASP A 82 5.27 -8.38 -9.92
CA ASP A 82 5.34 -8.94 -8.58
C ASP A 82 6.57 -8.42 -7.83
N GLY A 83 6.38 -8.00 -6.58
CA GLY A 83 7.39 -7.41 -5.74
C GLY A 83 7.66 -5.92 -5.98
N ALA A 84 7.06 -5.29 -7.00
CA ALA A 84 7.24 -3.86 -7.25
C ALA A 84 6.80 -3.01 -6.04
N SER A 85 7.49 -1.89 -5.80
CA SER A 85 7.17 -0.95 -4.73
C SER A 85 6.71 0.38 -5.31
N LEU A 86 5.46 0.75 -5.06
CA LEU A 86 4.84 2.00 -5.46
C LEU A 86 4.68 2.94 -4.25
N ALA A 87 5.29 4.12 -4.28
CA ALA A 87 5.07 5.16 -3.29
C ALA A 87 4.24 6.29 -3.89
N LEU A 88 3.18 6.69 -3.17
CA LEU A 88 2.26 7.75 -3.55
C LEU A 88 2.32 8.86 -2.52
N SER A 89 2.45 10.09 -3.00
CA SER A 89 2.43 11.27 -2.14
C SER A 89 1.55 12.36 -2.74
N SER A 90 0.92 13.11 -1.84
CA SER A 90 0.27 14.37 -2.19
C SER A 90 1.33 15.44 -2.51
N ALA A 91 0.89 16.68 -2.66
CA ALA A 91 1.81 17.82 -2.65
C ALA A 91 2.76 17.72 -1.43
N MET A 92 4.07 17.79 -1.68
CA MET A 92 5.09 17.98 -0.67
C MET A 92 5.43 19.48 -0.59
N PRO A 93 5.76 20.03 0.58
CA PRO A 93 6.15 21.43 0.70
C PRO A 93 7.59 21.68 0.22
N GLY A 94 7.88 22.93 -0.15
CA GLY A 94 9.23 23.42 -0.41
C GLY A 94 9.92 22.83 -1.63
N VAL A 95 11.25 22.77 -1.58
CA VAL A 95 12.10 22.32 -2.70
C VAL A 95 11.81 20.86 -3.07
N ALA A 96 11.60 19.99 -2.08
CA ALA A 96 11.24 18.59 -2.34
C ALA A 96 9.95 18.47 -3.15
N GLY A 97 8.93 19.28 -2.83
CA GLY A 97 7.71 19.36 -3.63
C GLY A 97 7.96 19.84 -5.05
N ALA A 98 8.71 20.91 -5.20
CA ALA A 98 9.02 21.47 -6.51
C ALA A 98 9.75 20.45 -7.41
N THR A 99 10.77 19.77 -6.87
CA THR A 99 11.63 18.86 -7.62
C THR A 99 11.04 17.47 -7.81
N LEU A 100 10.18 16.95 -6.91
CA LEU A 100 9.60 15.61 -6.99
C LEU A 100 8.21 15.57 -7.61
N ARG A 101 7.63 16.73 -7.96
CA ARG A 101 6.32 16.79 -8.60
C ARG A 101 6.34 16.13 -9.99
N LYS A 102 5.39 15.24 -10.23
CA LYS A 102 5.14 14.64 -11.56
C LYS A 102 4.81 15.74 -12.57
N GLY A 103 5.43 15.70 -13.75
CA GLY A 103 5.29 16.73 -14.79
C GLY A 103 5.67 18.14 -14.32
N GLY A 104 6.49 18.27 -13.27
CA GLY A 104 6.91 19.56 -12.73
C GLY A 104 8.05 20.21 -13.52
N ALA A 105 8.09 21.54 -13.55
CA ALA A 105 9.14 22.30 -14.25
C ALA A 105 10.56 22.03 -13.71
N TYR A 106 10.68 21.60 -12.45
CA TYR A 106 11.96 21.27 -11.81
C TYR A 106 12.31 19.77 -11.87
N ALA A 107 11.61 18.97 -12.68
CA ALA A 107 11.94 17.56 -12.89
C ALA A 107 13.41 17.30 -13.29
N PRO A 108 14.09 18.15 -14.10
CA PRO A 108 15.50 17.95 -14.40
C PRO A 108 16.42 17.91 -13.16
N MET A 109 16.02 18.53 -12.05
CA MET A 109 16.80 18.53 -10.80
C MET A 109 16.82 17.17 -10.09
N ARG A 110 15.93 16.23 -10.46
CA ARG A 110 15.86 14.87 -9.92
C ARG A 110 16.22 13.80 -10.95
N ALA A 111 16.92 14.15 -12.02
CA ALA A 111 17.25 13.23 -13.12
C ALA A 111 17.92 11.93 -12.62
N ALA A 112 18.81 12.01 -11.62
CA ALA A 112 19.50 10.86 -11.05
C ALA A 112 18.57 9.79 -10.43
N ILE A 113 17.32 10.13 -10.13
CA ILE A 113 16.32 9.23 -9.54
C ILE A 113 15.05 9.17 -10.39
N SER A 114 15.05 9.62 -11.63
CA SER A 114 13.87 9.56 -12.50
C SER A 114 13.81 8.21 -13.22
N LEU A 115 12.59 7.73 -13.47
CA LEU A 115 12.37 6.58 -14.34
C LEU A 115 12.29 7.08 -15.78
N ASP A 116 13.33 6.78 -16.56
CA ASP A 116 13.39 7.15 -17.97
C ASP A 116 12.75 6.05 -18.83
N GLY A 117 11.66 6.39 -19.54
CA GLY A 117 10.95 5.47 -20.45
C GLY A 117 9.99 4.48 -19.75
N PRO A 118 9.34 3.58 -20.52
CA PRO A 118 8.64 2.43 -19.94
C PRO A 118 9.70 1.64 -19.17
N GLY A 119 9.65 1.71 -17.83
CA GLY A 119 10.63 1.02 -17.02
C GLY A 119 10.63 -0.45 -17.38
N ASP A 120 11.80 -0.96 -17.79
CA ASP A 120 12.10 -2.38 -17.74
C ASP A 120 11.90 -2.79 -16.28
N GLY A 121 10.71 -3.30 -15.97
CA GLY A 121 10.59 -4.19 -14.84
C GLY A 121 11.54 -5.32 -15.16
N ASP A 122 12.60 -5.48 -14.38
CA ASP A 122 13.51 -6.64 -14.42
C ASP A 122 12.79 -7.97 -14.08
N GLY A 123 11.50 -8.08 -14.40
CA GLY A 123 10.76 -9.32 -14.46
C GLY A 123 10.92 -9.88 -15.87
N GLU A 124 11.75 -10.92 -15.99
CA GLU A 124 11.85 -11.76 -17.18
C GLU A 124 10.45 -11.92 -17.82
N SER A 125 10.32 -11.40 -19.04
CA SER A 125 9.14 -11.55 -19.87
C SER A 125 9.03 -13.02 -20.29
N GLY A 126 8.52 -13.85 -19.38
CA GLY A 126 8.35 -15.27 -19.59
C GLY A 126 7.69 -15.92 -18.37
N HIS A 127 6.39 -16.20 -18.48
CA HIS A 127 5.65 -17.08 -17.56
C HIS A 127 5.42 -16.58 -16.12
N ALA A 128 5.54 -15.28 -15.84
CA ALA A 128 5.10 -14.76 -14.54
C ALA A 128 3.61 -15.07 -14.31
N PRO A 129 3.20 -15.54 -13.10
CA PRO A 129 1.80 -15.73 -12.76
C PRO A 129 0.98 -14.47 -13.07
N LYS A 130 -0.28 -14.62 -13.49
CA LYS A 130 -1.15 -13.46 -13.77
C LYS A 130 -1.34 -12.56 -12.54
N ASP A 131 -1.31 -13.16 -11.36
CA ASP A 131 -1.45 -12.47 -10.09
C ASP A 131 -0.07 -12.20 -9.47
N GLY A 132 0.14 -10.96 -9.05
CA GLY A 132 1.31 -10.52 -8.32
C GLY A 132 0.94 -9.67 -7.11
N ARG A 133 1.97 -9.24 -6.38
CA ARG A 133 1.82 -8.38 -5.21
C ARG A 133 2.69 -7.15 -5.36
N VAL A 134 2.05 -6.00 -5.23
CA VAL A 134 2.74 -4.71 -5.21
C VAL A 134 2.76 -4.19 -3.79
N ARG A 135 3.90 -3.67 -3.35
CA ARG A 135 4.01 -2.95 -2.09
C ARG A 135 3.63 -1.49 -2.33
N VAL A 136 2.60 -1.00 -1.65
CA VAL A 136 2.16 0.40 -1.73
C VAL A 136 2.59 1.14 -0.47
N LYS A 137 3.08 2.37 -0.63
CA LYS A 137 3.40 3.30 0.47
C LYS A 137 2.63 4.61 0.26
N LEU A 138 1.99 5.11 1.30
CA LEU A 138 1.22 6.35 1.27
C LEU A 138 1.88 7.39 2.18
N PHE A 139 2.23 8.53 1.60
CA PHE A 139 2.85 9.65 2.31
C PHE A 139 1.90 10.84 2.41
N ASN A 140 2.21 11.76 3.35
CA ASN A 140 1.45 12.99 3.55
C ASN A 140 -0.05 12.74 3.74
N MET A 141 -0.90 13.47 3.00
CA MET A 141 -2.36 13.34 3.11
C MET A 141 -2.90 12.08 2.43
N MET A 142 -2.12 11.40 1.57
CA MET A 142 -2.57 10.20 0.86
C MET A 142 -2.94 9.06 1.82
N ALA A 143 -2.24 8.94 2.96
CA ALA A 143 -2.57 7.93 3.96
C ALA A 143 -3.98 8.15 4.53
N ARG A 144 -4.41 9.40 4.72
CA ARG A 144 -5.75 9.75 5.23
C ARG A 144 -6.82 9.59 4.16
N GLU A 145 -6.52 9.95 2.92
CA GLU A 145 -7.48 9.92 1.83
C GLU A 145 -7.74 8.50 1.30
N LEU A 146 -6.66 7.73 1.10
CA LEU A 146 -6.75 6.40 0.51
C LEU A 146 -6.78 5.28 1.56
N GLY A 147 -6.32 5.55 2.78
CA GLY A 147 -6.28 4.57 3.88
C GLY A 147 -7.61 3.82 4.07
N PRO A 148 -8.76 4.52 4.25
CA PRO A 148 -10.05 3.88 4.44
C PRO A 148 -10.43 2.88 3.33
N PHE A 149 -10.09 3.20 2.07
CA PHE A 149 -10.31 2.29 0.94
C PHE A 149 -9.48 1.01 1.10
N PHE A 150 -8.18 1.16 1.38
CA PHE A 150 -7.27 0.02 1.54
C PHE A 150 -7.64 -0.87 2.72
N TRP A 151 -8.05 -0.27 3.84
CA TRP A 151 -8.52 -0.99 5.02
C TRP A 151 -9.74 -1.86 4.73
N LYS A 152 -10.72 -1.33 4.00
CA LYS A 152 -11.93 -2.07 3.63
C LYS A 152 -11.64 -3.20 2.66
N LYS A 153 -10.78 -2.95 1.67
CA LYS A 153 -10.37 -3.96 0.67
C LYS A 153 -9.54 -5.08 1.31
N GLY A 154 -8.71 -4.70 2.26
CA GLY A 154 -7.73 -5.54 2.93
C GLY A 154 -6.33 -5.34 2.37
N ILE A 155 -5.36 -5.34 3.28
CA ILE A 155 -3.95 -5.18 2.98
C ILE A 155 -3.14 -6.36 3.52
N PHE A 156 -2.03 -6.68 2.89
CA PHE A 156 -1.05 -7.61 3.42
C PHE A 156 -0.01 -6.86 4.23
N ILE A 157 0.20 -7.30 5.48
CA ILE A 157 1.16 -6.73 6.41
C ILE A 157 1.93 -7.86 7.09
N SER A 158 3.16 -7.62 7.55
CA SER A 158 3.84 -8.59 8.40
C SER A 158 3.18 -8.66 9.78
N GLY A 159 3.24 -9.82 10.41
CA GLY A 159 2.81 -10.03 11.79
C GLY A 159 3.44 -9.05 12.78
N PRO A 160 4.76 -8.85 12.78
CA PRO A 160 5.43 -7.85 13.63
C PRO A 160 4.90 -6.43 13.43
N ASP A 161 4.72 -5.97 12.19
CA ASP A 161 4.28 -4.61 11.92
C ASP A 161 2.83 -4.38 12.36
N LEU A 162 2.00 -5.43 12.27
CA LEU A 162 0.63 -5.40 12.77
C LEU A 162 0.61 -5.41 14.30
N ALA A 163 1.41 -6.26 14.94
CA ALA A 163 1.56 -6.30 16.39
C ALA A 163 2.01 -4.95 16.96
N ASP A 164 3.00 -4.30 16.33
CA ASP A 164 3.47 -2.96 16.70
C ASP A 164 2.34 -1.91 16.63
N ALA A 165 1.50 -1.97 15.60
CA ALA A 165 0.37 -1.05 15.46
C ALA A 165 -0.75 -1.32 16.49
N LEU A 166 -0.88 -2.55 16.95
CA LEU A 166 -1.88 -2.98 17.94
C LEU A 166 -1.45 -2.78 19.39
N GLY A 167 -0.17 -2.50 19.66
CA GLY A 167 0.35 -2.34 21.02
C GLY A 167 -0.08 -1.06 21.75
N GLY A 168 -0.87 -0.19 21.11
CA GLY A 168 -1.36 1.07 21.69
C GLY A 168 -2.72 0.95 22.38
N ALA A 169 -3.01 1.84 23.32
CA ALA A 169 -4.25 1.84 24.11
C ALA A 169 -5.53 2.05 23.28
N GLU A 170 -5.43 2.56 22.05
CA GLU A 170 -6.55 2.67 21.13
C GLU A 170 -7.07 1.30 20.67
N ALA A 171 -6.20 0.29 20.57
CA ALA A 171 -6.58 -1.03 20.10
C ALA A 171 -7.48 -1.77 21.10
N ASP A 172 -7.36 -1.50 22.40
CA ASP A 172 -8.25 -2.06 23.44
C ASP A 172 -9.72 -1.64 23.27
N ARG A 173 -10.00 -0.63 22.44
CA ARG A 173 -11.37 -0.13 22.17
C ARG A 173 -11.96 -0.68 20.88
N MET A 174 -11.32 -1.67 20.27
CA MET A 174 -11.70 -2.26 19.00
C MET A 174 -12.06 -3.72 19.19
N GLU A 175 -12.93 -4.20 18.31
CA GLU A 175 -13.24 -5.62 18.20
C GLU A 175 -12.35 -6.22 17.13
N PHE A 176 -11.74 -7.37 17.44
CA PHE A 176 -10.87 -8.08 16.53
C PHE A 176 -11.37 -9.50 16.30
N PHE A 177 -11.18 -9.95 15.07
CA PHE A 177 -11.49 -11.30 14.65
C PHE A 177 -10.26 -11.88 13.96
N LEU A 178 -9.85 -13.09 14.37
CA LEU A 178 -8.83 -13.87 13.70
C LEU A 178 -9.51 -15.05 13.01
N ASP A 179 -9.42 -15.08 11.68
CA ASP A 179 -10.06 -16.10 10.83
C ASP A 179 -11.57 -16.24 11.07
N GLY A 180 -12.21 -15.14 11.50
CA GLY A 180 -13.65 -15.05 11.78
C GLY A 180 -14.04 -15.32 13.22
N GLU A 181 -13.10 -15.69 14.09
CA GLU A 181 -13.34 -15.88 15.51
C GLU A 181 -12.92 -14.64 16.31
N GLU A 182 -13.79 -14.17 17.20
CA GLU A 182 -13.49 -13.03 18.08
C GLU A 182 -12.26 -13.34 18.95
N ILE A 183 -11.37 -12.35 19.08
CA ILE A 183 -10.12 -12.49 19.81
C ILE A 183 -9.76 -11.20 20.53
N THR A 184 -9.15 -11.32 21.71
CA THR A 184 -8.62 -10.15 22.41
C THR A 184 -7.40 -9.59 21.67
N VAL A 185 -7.17 -8.28 21.74
CA VAL A 185 -5.98 -7.65 21.11
C VAL A 185 -4.67 -8.29 21.60
N ARG A 186 -4.60 -8.66 22.88
CA ARG A 186 -3.44 -9.32 23.48
C ARG A 186 -3.17 -10.69 22.84
N ASP A 187 -4.19 -11.53 22.75
CA ASP A 187 -4.05 -12.87 22.17
C ASP A 187 -3.81 -12.79 20.66
N LEU A 188 -4.40 -11.80 20.00
CA LEU A 188 -4.14 -11.51 18.59
C LEU A 188 -2.66 -11.22 18.37
N ILE A 189 -2.08 -10.27 19.10
CA ILE A 189 -0.65 -9.91 19.02
C ILE A 189 0.23 -11.15 19.19
N GLU A 190 -0.05 -11.98 20.21
CA GLU A 190 0.74 -13.19 20.48
C GLU A 190 0.68 -14.20 19.33
N LYS A 191 -0.50 -14.36 18.70
CA LYS A 191 -0.67 -15.27 17.56
C LYS A 191 -0.01 -14.75 16.28
N ILE A 192 -0.05 -13.44 16.03
CA ILE A 192 0.43 -12.89 14.75
C ILE A 192 1.89 -12.44 14.77
N LYS A 193 2.51 -12.15 15.92
CA LYS A 193 3.83 -11.49 15.97
C LYS A 193 4.95 -12.19 15.21
N ASN A 194 4.83 -13.50 14.97
CA ASN A 194 5.81 -14.29 14.21
C ASN A 194 5.36 -14.62 12.79
N GLU A 195 4.14 -14.22 12.42
CA GLU A 195 3.60 -14.50 11.10
C GLU A 195 4.34 -13.65 10.06
N PRO A 196 4.89 -14.25 8.99
CA PRO A 196 5.57 -13.49 7.95
C PRO A 196 4.61 -12.55 7.22
N ARG A 197 3.31 -12.84 7.29
CA ARG A 197 2.23 -12.07 6.68
C ARG A 197 0.89 -12.32 7.38
N ALA A 198 0.03 -11.31 7.38
CA ALA A 198 -1.39 -11.38 7.71
C ALA A 198 -2.18 -10.55 6.69
N LEU A 199 -3.39 -11.01 6.37
CA LEU A 199 -4.37 -10.21 5.63
C LEU A 199 -5.16 -9.41 6.65
N PHE A 200 -4.91 -8.10 6.71
CA PHE A 200 -5.60 -7.20 7.62
C PHE A 200 -6.72 -6.46 6.91
N ARG A 201 -7.93 -6.50 7.48
CA ARG A 201 -9.10 -5.74 7.05
C ARG A 201 -9.67 -4.96 8.22
N ALA A 202 -10.15 -3.76 7.94
CA ALA A 202 -10.83 -2.97 8.94
C ALA A 202 -12.13 -2.38 8.38
N ARG A 203 -13.19 -2.50 9.17
CA ARG A 203 -14.45 -1.79 8.95
C ARG A 203 -14.55 -0.67 9.96
N ILE A 204 -14.73 0.54 9.44
CA ILE A 204 -14.89 1.73 10.24
C ILE A 204 -16.38 1.98 10.42
N SER A 205 -16.88 1.88 11.64
CA SER A 205 -18.22 2.33 12.00
C SER A 205 -18.22 3.86 12.14
N GLY A 206 -19.21 4.50 11.51
CA GLY A 206 -19.39 5.95 11.49
C GLY A 206 -19.97 6.51 12.77
#